data_AF-A0A8J8SKQ1-F1
#
_entry.id   AF-A0A8J8SKQ1-F1
#
_cell.length_a   1.000
_cell.length_b   1.000
_cell.length_c   1.000
_cell.angle_alpha   90.00
_cell.angle_beta   90.00
_cell.angle_gamma   90.00
#
_symmetry.space_group_name_H-M   'P 1'
#
loop_
_entity.id
_entity.type
_entity.pdbx_description
1 polymer ?
#
loop_
_entity_poly.entity_id
_entity_poly.type
_entity_poly.pdbx_seq_one_letter_code
_entity_poly.pdbx_strand_id
1 'polypeptide(L)'
;MFTTILDILQDKGRGIHAYAAVARTAMKMAALHPEQAAGFYVLATTAETFVDLHERMPVSSQELAQAFAAFTDDVTALQEAYEGGDPATILAALNRIAAARAKGEA
;
A
#
# COMPACT_ATOMS: atom_id res chain seq x y z
N MET A 1 8.97 6.32 7.14
CA MET A 1 8.37 7.38 6.28
C MET A 1 7.07 6.89 5.66
N PHE A 2 7.08 5.78 4.92
CA PHE A 2 5.86 5.05 4.53
C PHE A 2 5.25 4.28 5.71
N THR A 3 6.04 3.98 6.74
CA THR A 3 5.63 3.28 7.96
C THR A 3 4.44 3.92 8.70
N THR A 4 4.23 5.23 8.60
CA THR A 4 3.03 5.91 9.15
C THR A 4 1.73 5.37 8.55
N ILE A 5 1.79 4.81 7.34
CA ILE A 5 0.67 4.12 6.71
C ILE A 5 0.34 2.83 7.48
N LEU A 6 1.35 2.09 7.97
CA LEU A 6 1.15 0.87 8.74
C LEU A 6 0.55 1.17 10.11
N ASP A 7 0.94 2.29 10.74
CA ASP A 7 0.35 2.73 12.01
C ASP A 7 -1.17 2.93 11.86
N ILE A 8 -1.60 3.63 10.80
CA ILE A 8 -3.03 3.83 10.48
C ILE A 8 -3.74 2.48 10.28
N LEU A 9 -3.08 1.53 9.62
CA LEU A 9 -3.65 0.23 9.32
C LEU A 9 -3.80 -0.64 10.59
N GLN A 10 -2.82 -0.55 11.51
CA GLN A 10 -2.84 -1.25 12.79
C GLN A 10 -3.87 -0.64 13.76
N ASP A 11 -3.89 0.68 13.91
CA ASP A 11 -4.78 1.40 14.84
C ASP A 11 -6.27 1.22 14.49
N LYS A 12 -6.59 1.00 13.21
CA LYS A 12 -7.96 0.82 12.73
C LYS A 12 -8.38 -0.64 12.60
N GLY A 13 -7.60 -1.58 13.15
CA GLY A 13 -7.96 -3.00 13.21
C GLY A 13 -7.86 -3.74 11.87
N ARG A 14 -7.09 -3.21 10.90
CA ARG A 14 -6.76 -3.85 9.61
C ARG A 14 -7.95 -4.18 8.69
N GLY A 15 -9.15 -3.71 9.05
CA GLY A 15 -10.37 -3.91 8.27
C GLY A 15 -10.49 -2.96 7.08
N ILE A 16 -11.58 -3.09 6.33
CA ILE A 16 -11.86 -2.25 5.14
C ILE A 16 -11.78 -0.75 5.41
N HIS A 17 -12.27 -0.29 6.58
CA HIS A 17 -12.19 1.13 6.97
C HIS A 17 -10.75 1.59 7.24
N ALA A 18 -9.87 0.68 7.66
CA ALA A 18 -8.44 0.96 7.83
C ALA A 18 -7.80 1.21 6.45
N TYR A 19 -8.05 0.32 5.49
CA TYR A 19 -7.56 0.47 4.12
C TYR A 19 -8.10 1.73 3.44
N ALA A 20 -9.38 2.07 3.63
CA ALA A 20 -9.95 3.31 3.11
C ALA A 20 -9.27 4.56 3.71
N ALA A 21 -8.90 4.52 5.00
CA ALA A 21 -8.17 5.62 5.63
C ALA A 21 -6.72 5.71 5.14
N VAL A 22 -6.07 4.56 4.93
CA VAL A 22 -4.75 4.46 4.31
C VAL A 22 -4.76 5.05 2.92
N ALA A 23 -5.70 4.66 2.05
CA ALA A 23 -5.77 5.17 0.68
C ALA A 23 -5.85 6.70 0.64
N ARG A 24 -6.79 7.28 1.40
CA ARG A 24 -6.93 8.74 1.50
C ARG A 24 -5.68 9.43 2.02
N THR A 25 -4.99 8.82 2.98
CA THR A 25 -3.78 9.40 3.57
C THR A 25 -2.61 9.31 2.59
N ALA A 26 -2.38 8.14 2.00
CA ALA A 26 -1.35 7.92 1.00
C ALA A 26 -1.53 8.86 -0.20
N MET A 27 -2.76 9.06 -0.67
CA MET A 27 -3.05 9.99 -1.77
C MET A 27 -2.70 11.44 -1.42
N LYS A 28 -2.98 11.87 -0.18
CA LYS A 28 -2.55 13.19 0.32
C LYS A 28 -1.02 13.29 0.39
N MET A 29 -0.35 12.25 0.88
CA MET A 29 1.11 12.23 0.95
C MET A 29 1.75 12.27 -0.43
N ALA A 30 1.15 11.62 -1.43
CA ALA A 30 1.62 11.69 -2.81
C ALA A 30 1.62 13.13 -3.34
N ALA A 31 0.62 13.93 -2.99
CA ALA A 31 0.54 15.34 -3.38
C ALA A 31 1.53 16.24 -2.61
N LEU A 32 1.88 15.90 -1.37
CA LEU A 32 2.76 16.69 -0.50
C LEU A 32 4.25 16.36 -0.68
N HIS A 33 4.57 15.19 -1.23
CA HIS A 33 5.93 14.67 -1.33
C HIS A 33 6.26 14.28 -2.78
N PRO A 34 6.62 15.25 -3.65
CA PRO A 34 6.80 15.01 -5.09
C PRO A 34 7.84 13.93 -5.43
N GLU A 35 8.92 13.86 -4.67
CA GLU A 35 10.00 12.88 -4.89
C GLU A 35 9.57 11.44 -4.57
N GLN A 36 8.56 11.26 -3.72
CA GLN A 36 8.03 9.96 -3.31
C GLN A 36 6.59 9.73 -3.79
N ALA A 37 6.09 10.63 -4.65
CA ALA A 37 4.69 10.65 -5.07
C ALA A 37 4.26 9.33 -5.69
N ALA A 38 5.12 8.73 -6.52
CA ALA A 38 4.85 7.43 -7.13
C ALA A 38 4.69 6.31 -6.10
N GLY A 39 5.54 6.27 -5.07
CA GLY A 39 5.45 5.27 -4.00
C GLY A 39 4.15 5.41 -3.20
N PHE A 40 3.81 6.63 -2.81
CA PHE A 40 2.56 6.91 -2.10
C PHE A 40 1.32 6.62 -2.96
N TYR A 41 1.36 6.97 -4.25
CA TYR A 41 0.25 6.73 -5.17
C TYR A 41 -0.02 5.23 -5.35
N VAL A 42 1.03 4.42 -5.56
CA VAL A 42 0.88 2.96 -5.70
C VAL A 42 0.29 2.33 -4.43
N LEU A 43 0.71 2.77 -3.24
CA LEU A 43 0.13 2.32 -1.98
C LEU A 43 -1.34 2.75 -1.84
N ALA A 44 -1.67 3.97 -2.26
CA ALA A 44 -3.05 4.48 -2.23
C ALA A 44 -3.98 3.63 -3.10
N THR A 45 -3.61 3.42 -4.36
CA THR A 45 -4.41 2.64 -5.32
C THR A 45 -4.49 1.16 -4.93
N THR A 46 -3.46 0.64 -4.26
CA THR A 46 -3.47 -0.72 -3.70
C THR A 46 -4.52 -0.85 -2.60
N ALA A 47 -4.56 0.11 -1.67
CA ALA A 47 -5.53 0.11 -0.59
C ALA A 47 -6.96 0.37 -1.10
N GLU A 48 -7.14 1.23 -2.11
CA GLU A 48 -8.42 1.43 -2.80
C GLU A 48 -8.93 0.15 -3.46
N THR A 49 -8.07 -0.55 -4.21
CA THR A 49 -8.44 -1.84 -4.83
C THR A 49 -8.91 -2.84 -3.78
N PHE A 50 -8.24 -2.90 -2.62
CA PHE A 50 -8.69 -3.76 -1.52
C PHE A 50 -10.08 -3.34 -1.02
N VAL A 51 -10.35 -2.04 -0.86
CA VAL A 51 -11.68 -1.56 -0.45
C VAL A 51 -12.73 -1.96 -1.48
N ASP A 52 -12.49 -1.69 -2.76
CA ASP A 52 -13.45 -1.95 -3.85
C ASP A 52 -13.83 -3.44 -3.96
N LEU A 53 -12.86 -4.34 -3.79
CA LEU A 53 -13.10 -5.79 -3.82
C LEU A 53 -13.95 -6.25 -2.64
N HIS A 54 -13.75 -5.66 -1.46
CA HIS A 54 -14.33 -6.13 -0.20
C HIS A 54 -15.56 -5.33 0.26
N GLU A 55 -15.91 -4.22 -0.39
CA GLU A 55 -17.21 -3.56 -0.20
C GLU A 55 -18.37 -4.44 -0.69
N ARG A 56 -18.09 -5.33 -1.67
CA ARG A 56 -19.10 -6.16 -2.33
C ARG A 56 -19.21 -7.57 -1.75
N MET A 57 -18.18 -8.06 -1.05
CA MET A 57 -18.11 -9.42 -0.54
C MET A 57 -17.46 -9.45 0.85
N PRO A 58 -18.03 -10.20 1.82
CA PRO A 58 -17.39 -10.40 3.12
C PRO A 58 -16.04 -11.08 2.97
N VAL A 59 -15.03 -10.54 3.66
CA VAL A 59 -13.65 -11.06 3.67
C VAL A 59 -13.50 -12.10 4.76
N SER A 60 -12.83 -13.21 4.46
CA SER A 60 -12.39 -14.12 5.52
C SER A 60 -11.24 -13.49 6.32
N SER A 61 -11.11 -13.88 7.59
CA SER A 61 -9.98 -13.44 8.43
C SER A 61 -8.62 -13.86 7.85
N GLN A 62 -8.58 -14.93 7.06
CA GLN A 62 -7.37 -15.44 6.42
C GLN A 62 -6.94 -14.53 5.26
N GLU A 63 -7.85 -14.18 4.36
CA GLU A 63 -7.60 -13.25 3.25
C GLU A 63 -7.18 -11.87 3.80
N LEU A 64 -7.81 -11.41 4.88
CA LEU A 64 -7.44 -10.16 5.53
C LEU A 64 -6.00 -10.18 6.08
N ALA A 65 -5.58 -11.31 6.66
CA ALA A 65 -4.22 -11.48 7.16
C ALA A 65 -3.19 -11.54 6.00
N GLN A 66 -3.53 -12.19 4.90
CA GLN A 66 -2.68 -12.25 3.70
C GLN A 66 -2.54 -10.88 3.04
N ALA A 67 -3.65 -10.16 2.86
CA ALA A 67 -3.64 -8.81 2.33
C ALA A 67 -2.81 -7.86 3.21
N PHE A 68 -2.94 -7.97 4.54
CA PHE A 68 -2.15 -7.19 5.48
C PHE A 68 -0.65 -7.48 5.38
N ALA A 69 -0.27 -8.76 5.29
CA ALA A 69 1.13 -9.15 5.13
C ALA A 69 1.70 -8.61 3.81
N ALA A 70 1.01 -8.85 2.68
CA ALA A 70 1.45 -8.36 1.37
C ALA A 70 1.57 -6.83 1.33
N PHE A 71 0.61 -6.11 1.93
CA PHE A 71 0.66 -4.66 2.01
C PHE A 71 1.82 -4.17 2.89
N THR A 72 2.11 -4.86 3.99
CA THR A 72 3.24 -4.55 4.87
C THR A 72 4.58 -4.74 4.16
N ASP A 73 4.71 -5.82 3.39
CA ASP A 73 5.91 -6.09 2.59
C ASP A 73 6.13 -5.01 1.53
N ASP A 74 5.06 -4.56 0.86
CA ASP A 74 5.14 -3.48 -0.13
C ASP A 74 5.55 -2.14 0.49
N VAL A 75 4.99 -1.79 1.65
CA VAL A 75 5.39 -0.58 2.39
C VAL A 75 6.85 -0.65 2.81
N THR A 76 7.30 -1.80 3.31
CA THR A 76 8.68 -2.01 3.77
C THR A 76 9.67 -1.93 2.61
N ALA A 77 9.37 -2.59 1.49
CA ALA A 77 10.20 -2.56 0.29
C ALA A 77 10.35 -1.14 -0.27
N LEU A 78 9.29 -0.33 -0.26
CA LEU A 78 9.37 1.08 -0.65
C LEU A 78 10.20 1.87 0.36
N GLN A 79 10.00 1.69 1.66
CA GLN A 79 10.79 2.36 2.69
C GLN A 79 12.29 2.13 2.48
N GLU A 80 12.71 0.87 2.35
CA GLU A 80 14.11 0.49 2.15
C GLU A 80 14.67 1.07 0.85
N ALA A 81 13.91 0.99 -0.24
CA ALA A 81 14.34 1.51 -1.54
C ALA A 81 14.58 3.03 -1.51
N TYR A 82 13.67 3.78 -0.89
CA TYR A 82 13.80 5.23 -0.78
C TYR A 82 14.87 5.65 0.25
N GLU A 83 15.09 4.88 1.31
CA GLU A 83 16.19 5.12 2.26
C GLU A 83 17.56 4.88 1.63
N GLY A 84 17.68 3.87 0.76
CA GLY A 84 18.91 3.61 0.01
C GLY A 84 19.24 4.70 -1.02
N GLY A 85 18.23 5.44 -1.49
CA GLY A 85 18.38 6.60 -2.37
C GLY A 85 18.83 6.27 -3.81
N ASP A 86 18.98 4.99 -4.16
CA ASP A 86 19.31 4.54 -5.51
C ASP A 86 18.06 4.53 -6.41
N PRO A 87 18.02 5.36 -7.48
CA PRO A 87 16.88 5.41 -8.39
C PRO A 87 16.56 4.07 -9.05
N ALA A 88 17.56 3.23 -9.32
CA ALA A 88 17.33 1.92 -9.92
C ALA A 88 16.58 0.99 -8.96
N THR A 89 16.97 0.99 -7.69
CA THR A 89 16.28 0.23 -6.63
C THR A 89 14.86 0.73 -6.39
N ILE A 90 14.64 2.05 -6.36
CA ILE A 90 13.29 2.65 -6.24
C ILE A 90 12.40 2.22 -7.41
N LEU A 91 12.90 2.33 -8.64
CA LEU A 91 12.14 1.94 -9.83
C LEU A 91 11.84 0.44 -9.85
N ALA A 92 12.80 -0.40 -9.44
CA ALA A 92 12.59 -1.84 -9.33
C ALA A 92 11.49 -2.19 -8.31
N ALA A 93 11.47 -1.54 -7.14
CA ALA A 93 10.42 -1.71 -6.14
C ALA A 93 9.05 -1.30 -6.69
N LEU A 94 8.94 -0.11 -7.30
CA LEU A 94 7.70 0.38 -7.90
C LEU A 94 7.17 -0.58 -8.98
N ASN A 95 8.05 -1.04 -9.88
CA ASN A 95 7.67 -1.96 -10.95
C ASN A 95 7.21 -3.32 -10.42
N ARG A 96 7.89 -3.86 -9.40
CA ARG A 96 7.49 -5.11 -8.74
C ARG A 96 6.07 -5.00 -8.19
N ILE A 97 5.81 -3.95 -7.42
CA ILE A 97 4.51 -3.76 -6.76
C ILE A 97 3.42 -3.53 -7.81
N ALA A 98 3.63 -2.63 -8.76
CA ALA A 98 2.66 -2.35 -9.81
C ALA A 98 2.35 -3.60 -10.66
N ALA A 99 3.35 -4.40 -11.02
CA ALA A 99 3.16 -5.63 -11.78
C ALA A 99 2.37 -6.69 -11.01
N ALA A 100 2.62 -6.84 -9.69
CA ALA A 100 1.86 -7.75 -8.84
C ALA A 100 0.37 -7.34 -8.81
N ARG A 101 0.08 -6.04 -8.70
CA ARG A 101 -1.29 -5.52 -8.70
C ARG A 101 -1.99 -5.66 -10.07
N ALA A 102 -1.26 -5.44 -11.16
CA ALA A 102 -1.81 -5.57 -12.51
C ALA A 102 -2.21 -7.01 -12.86
N LYS A 103 -1.56 -8.01 -12.27
CA LYS A 103 -1.88 -9.44 -12.49
C LYS A 103 -3.16 -9.89 -11.79
N GLY A 104 -3.71 -9.09 -10.86
CA GLY A 104 -4.94 -9.41 -10.16
C GLY A 104 -4.83 -10.65 -9.28
N GLU A 105 -3.70 -10.84 -8.59
CA GLU A 105 -3.64 -11.88 -7.55
C GLU A 105 -4.66 -11.53 -6.45
N ALA A 106 -5.71 -12.35 -6.45
CA ALA A 106 -6.90 -12.33 -5.63
C ALA A 106 -6.63 -12.80 -4.21
#